data_AF-A0A946U107-F1
#
_entry.id   AF-A0A946U107-F1
#
_cell.length_a   1.000
_cell.length_b   1.000
_cell.length_c   1.000
_cell.angle_alpha   90.00
_cell.angle_beta   90.00
_cell.angle_gamma   90.00
#
_symmetry.space_group_name_H-M   'P 1'
#
loop_
_entity.id
_entity.type
_entity.pdbx_description
1 polymer ?
#
loop_
_entity_poly.entity_id
_entity_poly.type
_entity_poly.pdbx_seq_one_letter_code
_entity_poly.pdbx_strand_id
1 'polypeptide(L)'
;MSKKIAFLTAGGIAPCLSSSIGALIERYNELIPDAELIGYLNGYQGLLLGKSIVFGEEVKKNYDVLFDFGGSAIGNSRVKLTNVKDCTNRGLVNEGQEPLQIAAEQLKSDNVDILHTIGGDDTNTTAADLAKYLEDNGYGLTVVGLPKTVDNDVFPIDQTLGAWTAAEQSALFFENVANENTTSTRQLIIHEVMGRHCGWL
;
A
#
# COMPACT_ATOMS: atom_id res chain seq x y z
N MET A 1 17.96 -13.41 -17.12
CA MET A 1 16.93 -13.94 -16.22
C MET A 1 15.72 -13.04 -16.33
N SER A 2 14.51 -13.59 -16.24
CA SER A 2 13.31 -12.76 -16.14
C SER A 2 13.36 -11.91 -14.87
N LYS A 3 12.80 -10.70 -14.93
CA LYS A 3 12.72 -9.79 -13.78
C LYS A 3 11.65 -10.25 -12.81
N LYS A 4 11.91 -10.16 -11.51
CA LYS A 4 10.93 -10.41 -10.45
C LYS A 4 10.50 -9.12 -9.78
N ILE A 5 9.21 -8.83 -9.82
CA ILE A 5 8.62 -7.62 -9.29
C ILE A 5 7.70 -8.01 -8.13
N ALA A 6 7.91 -7.39 -6.97
CA ALA A 6 7.10 -7.61 -5.80
C ALA A 6 6.21 -6.40 -5.52
N PHE A 7 5.00 -6.66 -5.02
CA PHE A 7 4.06 -5.66 -4.55
C PHE A 7 3.75 -5.89 -3.07
N LEU A 8 3.57 -4.82 -2.31
CA LEU A 8 3.00 -4.88 -0.97
C LEU A 8 2.13 -3.66 -0.70
N THR A 9 1.08 -3.84 0.10
CA THR A 9 0.22 -2.74 0.57
C THR A 9 0.33 -2.64 2.09
N ALA A 10 0.48 -1.43 2.63
CA ALA A 10 0.64 -1.20 4.06
C ALA A 10 -0.10 0.06 4.55
N GLY A 11 -0.47 0.07 5.84
CA GLY A 11 -1.09 1.21 6.51
C GLY A 11 -2.61 1.09 6.66
N GLY A 12 -3.35 2.20 6.53
CA GLY A 12 -4.81 2.19 6.45
C GLY A 12 -5.29 1.83 5.04
N ILE A 13 -6.44 1.15 4.95
CA ILE A 13 -7.10 0.90 3.66
C ILE A 13 -7.52 2.24 3.05
N ALA A 14 -7.34 2.38 1.74
CA ALA A 14 -7.80 3.51 0.95
C ALA A 14 -8.36 2.96 -0.37
N PRO A 15 -9.33 3.63 -1.02
CA PRO A 15 -10.01 3.16 -2.22
C PRO A 15 -9.13 3.27 -3.48
N CYS A 16 -8.00 2.59 -3.46
CA CYS A 16 -7.02 2.60 -4.56
C CYS A 16 -6.04 1.43 -4.50
N LEU A 17 -6.09 0.56 -3.49
CA LEU A 17 -5.03 -0.40 -3.23
C LEU A 17 -5.00 -1.52 -4.28
N SER A 18 -6.13 -2.18 -4.54
CA SER A 18 -6.23 -3.18 -5.60
C SER A 18 -6.05 -2.54 -6.98
N SER A 19 -6.64 -1.35 -7.22
CA SER A 19 -6.49 -0.69 -8.52
C SER A 19 -5.03 -0.27 -8.81
N SER A 20 -4.25 0.09 -7.79
CA SER A 20 -2.81 0.33 -7.94
C SER A 20 -2.05 -0.93 -8.36
N ILE A 21 -2.40 -2.09 -7.79
CA ILE A 21 -1.83 -3.38 -8.19
C ILE A 21 -2.25 -3.72 -9.62
N GLY A 22 -3.53 -3.56 -9.97
CA GLY A 22 -4.03 -3.79 -11.32
C GLY A 22 -3.30 -2.96 -12.38
N ALA A 23 -3.11 -1.67 -12.11
CA ALA A 23 -2.40 -0.76 -13.02
C ALA A 23 -0.91 -1.12 -13.15
N LEU A 24 -0.26 -1.56 -12.06
CA LEU A 24 1.12 -2.06 -12.14
C LEU A 24 1.20 -3.34 -12.98
N ILE A 25 0.29 -4.29 -12.78
CA ILE A 25 0.22 -5.53 -13.57
C ILE A 25 0.02 -5.20 -15.06
N GLU A 26 -0.92 -4.32 -15.40
CA GLU A 26 -1.15 -3.83 -16.76
C GLU A 26 0.16 -3.32 -17.39
N ARG A 27 0.86 -2.41 -16.71
CA ARG A 27 2.09 -1.80 -17.24
C ARG A 27 3.23 -2.79 -17.36
N TYR A 28 3.39 -3.73 -16.43
CA TYR A 28 4.41 -4.76 -16.53
C TYR A 28 4.10 -5.80 -17.62
N ASN A 29 2.83 -6.13 -17.84
CA ASN A 29 2.42 -6.97 -18.96
C ASN A 29 2.83 -6.37 -20.31
N GLU A 30 2.80 -5.04 -20.45
CA GLU A 30 3.21 -4.33 -21.67
C GLU A 30 4.74 -4.25 -21.81
N LEU A 31 5.44 -3.92 -20.73
CA LEU A 31 6.87 -3.59 -20.77
C LEU A 31 7.77 -4.82 -20.69
N ILE A 32 7.41 -5.80 -19.86
CA ILE A 32 8.21 -6.99 -19.58
C ILE A 32 7.26 -8.19 -19.37
N PRO A 33 6.62 -8.71 -20.43
CA PRO A 33 5.58 -9.75 -20.32
C PRO A 33 6.00 -11.01 -19.56
N ASP A 34 7.28 -11.38 -19.65
CA ASP A 34 7.85 -12.57 -19.02
C ASP A 34 8.17 -12.38 -17.53
N ALA A 35 7.99 -11.16 -17.00
CA ALA A 35 8.27 -10.84 -15.61
C ALA A 35 7.44 -11.69 -14.64
N GLU A 36 8.08 -12.15 -13.56
CA GLU A 36 7.39 -12.81 -12.46
C GLU A 36 6.88 -11.75 -11.49
N LEU A 37 5.57 -11.69 -11.29
CA LEU A 37 4.92 -10.73 -10.39
C LEU A 37 4.49 -11.44 -9.12
N ILE A 38 4.89 -10.93 -7.97
CA ILE A 38 4.52 -11.48 -6.65
C ILE A 38 3.90 -10.41 -5.74
N GLY A 39 3.08 -10.83 -4.80
CA GLY A 39 2.48 -9.96 -3.79
C GLY A 39 2.74 -10.48 -2.38
N TYR A 40 3.37 -9.69 -1.52
CA TYR A 40 3.54 -10.06 -0.11
C TYR A 40 2.23 -9.91 0.65
N LEU A 41 1.80 -11.00 1.29
CA LEU A 41 0.50 -11.07 1.95
C LEU A 41 0.49 -10.20 3.22
N ASN A 42 -0.46 -9.26 3.31
CA ASN A 42 -0.57 -8.33 4.42
C ASN A 42 0.64 -7.41 4.57
N GLY A 43 1.24 -6.96 3.48
CA GLY A 43 2.26 -5.92 3.52
C GLY A 43 3.60 -6.41 4.08
N TYR A 44 4.23 -5.57 4.90
CA TYR A 44 5.49 -5.91 5.57
C TYR A 44 5.41 -7.15 6.47
N GLN A 45 4.22 -7.51 6.97
CA GLN A 45 4.02 -8.76 7.70
C GLN A 45 4.31 -9.97 6.81
N GLY A 46 3.80 -9.99 5.58
CA GLY A 46 4.07 -11.07 4.63
C GLY A 46 5.53 -11.12 4.24
N LEU A 47 6.14 -9.95 4.05
CA LEU A 47 7.57 -9.84 3.75
C LEU A 47 8.43 -10.44 4.89
N LEU A 48 8.19 -10.06 6.14
CA LEU A 48 8.97 -10.60 7.28
C LEU A 48 8.79 -12.12 7.46
N LEU A 49 7.62 -12.65 7.08
CA LEU A 49 7.29 -14.06 7.23
C LEU A 49 7.57 -14.91 5.98
N GLY A 50 8.10 -14.32 4.90
CA GLY A 50 8.27 -15.00 3.61
C GLY A 50 6.96 -15.50 2.99
N LYS A 51 5.85 -14.82 3.26
CA LYS A 51 4.51 -15.16 2.73
C LYS A 51 4.14 -14.27 1.56
N SER A 52 4.24 -14.81 0.36
CA SER A 52 3.83 -14.16 -0.88
C SER A 52 2.90 -15.05 -1.71
N ILE A 53 2.22 -14.43 -2.67
CA ILE A 53 1.51 -15.10 -3.75
C ILE A 53 2.11 -14.71 -5.10
N VAL A 54 2.01 -15.59 -6.08
CA VAL A 54 2.38 -15.30 -7.47
C VAL A 54 1.12 -14.84 -8.22
N PHE A 55 1.21 -13.74 -8.96
CA PHE A 55 0.17 -13.34 -9.90
C PHE A 55 0.34 -14.13 -11.19
N GLY A 56 -0.33 -15.28 -11.26
CA GLY A 56 -0.30 -16.15 -12.43
C GLY A 56 -0.96 -15.54 -13.67
N GLU A 57 -0.86 -16.24 -14.79
CA GLU A 57 -1.36 -15.78 -16.10
C GLU A 57 -2.86 -15.42 -16.10
N GLU A 58 -3.69 -16.10 -15.30
CA GLU A 58 -5.10 -15.74 -15.16
C GLU A 58 -5.29 -14.35 -14.55
N VAL A 59 -4.53 -14.01 -13.51
CA VAL A 59 -4.60 -12.67 -12.89
C VAL A 59 -3.97 -11.62 -13.80
N LYS A 60 -2.86 -11.95 -14.48
CA LYS A 60 -2.26 -11.07 -15.47
C LYS A 60 -3.20 -10.78 -16.65
N LYS A 61 -4.06 -11.72 -17.03
CA LYS A 61 -5.04 -11.52 -18.11
C LYS A 61 -6.27 -10.72 -17.67
N ASN A 62 -6.70 -10.88 -16.41
CA ASN A 62 -7.91 -10.25 -15.87
C ASN A 62 -7.56 -9.22 -14.78
N TYR A 63 -6.48 -8.45 -14.98
CA TYR A 63 -6.01 -7.46 -13.98
C TYR A 63 -7.03 -6.35 -13.74
N ASP A 64 -7.88 -6.08 -14.74
CA ASP A 64 -8.90 -5.04 -14.75
C ASP A 64 -9.97 -5.25 -13.69
N VAL A 65 -10.23 -6.50 -13.29
CA VAL A 65 -11.10 -6.83 -12.15
C VAL A 65 -10.63 -6.14 -10.86
N LEU A 66 -9.32 -5.90 -10.70
CA LEU A 66 -8.79 -5.21 -9.52
C LEU A 66 -9.20 -3.73 -9.45
N PHE A 67 -9.62 -3.13 -10.57
CA PHE A 67 -10.09 -1.74 -10.60
C PHE A 67 -11.44 -1.56 -9.89
N ASP A 68 -12.24 -2.61 -9.81
CA ASP A 68 -13.57 -2.58 -9.17
C ASP A 68 -13.50 -2.61 -7.64
N PHE A 69 -12.31 -2.83 -7.06
CA PHE A 69 -12.14 -2.99 -5.61
C PHE A 69 -11.23 -1.90 -5.02
N GLY A 70 -11.72 -1.19 -4.00
CA GLY A 70 -10.92 -0.19 -3.30
C GLY A 70 -9.88 -0.78 -2.35
N GLY A 71 -10.20 -1.91 -1.70
CA GLY A 71 -9.36 -2.57 -0.69
C GLY A 71 -8.07 -3.18 -1.25
N SER A 72 -7.40 -4.07 -0.50
CA SER A 72 -6.20 -4.77 -0.99
C SER A 72 -6.47 -6.25 -1.22
N ALA A 73 -6.35 -6.70 -2.47
CA ALA A 73 -6.48 -8.11 -2.85
C ALA A 73 -5.41 -9.03 -2.20
N ILE A 74 -4.29 -8.47 -1.75
CA ILE A 74 -3.20 -9.19 -1.06
C ILE A 74 -3.21 -8.99 0.46
N GLY A 75 -4.27 -8.39 1.00
CA GLY A 75 -4.38 -8.05 2.42
C GLY A 75 -3.47 -6.87 2.81
N ASN A 76 -3.61 -6.40 4.04
CA ASN A 76 -2.93 -5.18 4.49
C ASN A 76 -2.60 -5.26 5.99
N SER A 77 -1.52 -4.61 6.43
CA SER A 77 -1.18 -4.52 7.85
C SER A 77 -0.51 -3.20 8.21
N ARG A 78 -0.49 -2.90 9.52
CA ARG A 78 0.26 -1.79 10.10
C ARG A 78 1.48 -2.35 10.81
N VAL A 79 2.56 -2.54 10.07
CA VAL A 79 3.87 -2.99 10.59
C VAL A 79 4.88 -1.89 10.30
N LYS A 80 5.62 -1.48 11.33
CA LYS A 80 6.77 -0.57 11.20
C LYS A 80 8.04 -1.36 11.45
N LEU A 81 8.90 -1.49 10.45
CA LEU A 81 10.13 -2.31 10.56
C LEU A 81 11.10 -1.77 11.62
N THR A 82 11.03 -0.49 11.93
CA THR A 82 11.82 0.17 12.98
C THR A 82 11.32 -0.13 14.40
N ASN A 83 10.11 -0.69 14.56
CA ASN A 83 9.56 -1.07 15.86
C ASN A 83 9.84 -2.55 16.14
N VAL A 84 11.09 -2.86 16.50
CA VAL A 84 11.57 -4.21 16.82
C VAL A 84 10.68 -4.88 17.85
N LYS A 85 10.34 -4.17 18.95
CA LYS A 85 9.52 -4.70 20.04
C LYS A 85 8.13 -5.13 19.58
N ASP A 86 7.45 -4.32 18.76
CA ASP A 86 6.14 -4.71 18.19
C ASP A 86 6.27 -5.92 17.27
N CYS A 87 7.29 -5.94 16.40
CA CYS A 87 7.53 -7.04 15.48
C CYS A 87 7.79 -8.35 16.24
N THR A 88 8.62 -8.33 17.28
CA THR A 88 8.90 -9.51 18.12
C THR A 88 7.64 -9.96 18.89
N ASN A 89 6.91 -9.04 19.53
CA ASN A 89 5.68 -9.37 20.26
C ASN A 89 4.61 -10.02 19.38
N ARG A 90 4.56 -9.62 18.11
CA ARG A 90 3.64 -10.18 17.11
C ARG A 90 4.16 -11.44 16.43
N GLY A 91 5.35 -11.91 16.81
CA GLY A 91 6.00 -13.09 16.21
C GLY A 91 6.38 -12.91 14.74
N LEU A 92 6.63 -11.65 14.31
CA LEU A 92 7.07 -11.35 12.95
C LEU A 92 8.57 -11.54 12.77
N VAL A 93 9.33 -11.45 13.87
CA VAL A 93 10.76 -11.74 13.96
C VAL A 93 11.05 -12.40 15.30
N ASN A 94 12.15 -13.15 15.39
CA ASN A 94 12.63 -13.71 16.65
C ASN A 94 13.34 -12.65 17.51
N GLU A 95 13.52 -12.93 18.80
CA GLU A 95 14.32 -12.07 19.68
C GLU A 95 15.75 -11.88 19.14
N GLY A 96 16.21 -10.63 19.15
CA GLY A 96 17.53 -10.24 18.65
C GLY A 96 17.65 -10.08 17.13
N GLN A 97 16.57 -10.30 16.37
CA GLN A 97 16.55 -10.03 14.93
C GLN A 97 16.06 -8.61 14.63
N GLU A 98 16.76 -7.93 13.73
CA GLU A 98 16.36 -6.61 13.23
C GLU A 98 15.38 -6.77 12.04
N PRO A 99 14.13 -6.29 12.13
CA PRO A 99 13.13 -6.51 11.07
C PRO A 99 13.53 -5.94 9.71
N LEU A 100 14.24 -4.80 9.69
CA LEU A 100 14.74 -4.21 8.45
C LEU A 100 15.70 -5.16 7.71
N GLN A 101 16.62 -5.80 8.45
CA GLN A 101 17.54 -6.79 7.91
C GLN A 101 16.79 -8.03 7.43
N ILE A 102 15.85 -8.56 8.22
CA ILE A 102 15.05 -9.73 7.84
C ILE A 102 14.26 -9.47 6.55
N ALA A 103 13.65 -8.28 6.43
CA ALA A 103 12.95 -7.88 5.22
C ALA A 103 13.90 -7.84 4.00
N ALA A 104 15.08 -7.26 4.13
CA ALA A 104 16.08 -7.21 3.05
C ALA A 104 16.59 -8.59 2.65
N GLU A 105 16.86 -9.46 3.62
CA GLU A 105 17.28 -10.84 3.40
C GLU A 105 16.20 -11.67 2.70
N GLN A 106 14.92 -11.48 3.08
CA GLN A 106 13.81 -12.13 2.40
C GLN A 106 13.70 -11.69 0.94
N LEU A 107 13.77 -10.38 0.65
CA LEU A 107 13.74 -9.87 -0.74
C LEU A 107 14.86 -10.47 -1.59
N LYS A 108 16.07 -10.58 -1.01
CA LYS A 108 17.21 -11.23 -1.65
C LYS A 108 16.95 -12.71 -1.89
N SER A 109 16.45 -13.43 -0.88
CA SER A 109 16.13 -14.85 -0.98
C SER A 109 15.09 -15.13 -2.07
N ASP A 110 14.10 -14.25 -2.17
CA ASP A 110 13.06 -14.33 -3.20
C ASP A 110 13.56 -13.93 -4.58
N ASN A 111 14.75 -13.34 -4.69
CA ASN A 111 15.36 -12.78 -5.91
C ASN A 111 14.53 -11.64 -6.51
N VAL A 112 14.00 -10.74 -5.68
CA VAL A 112 13.24 -9.58 -6.13
C VAL A 112 14.19 -8.56 -6.79
N ASP A 113 13.82 -8.05 -7.96
CA ASP A 113 14.53 -6.96 -8.64
C ASP A 113 13.92 -5.59 -8.31
N ILE A 114 12.58 -5.53 -8.20
CA ILE A 114 11.82 -4.30 -7.93
C ILE A 114 10.76 -4.57 -6.87
N LEU A 115 10.72 -3.76 -5.82
CA LEU A 115 9.65 -3.76 -4.82
C LEU A 115 8.81 -2.48 -4.96
N HIS A 116 7.51 -2.61 -5.19
CA HIS A 116 6.56 -1.51 -5.02
C HIS A 116 5.89 -1.58 -3.66
N THR A 117 5.99 -0.50 -2.89
CA THR A 117 5.30 -0.36 -1.59
C THR A 117 4.17 0.65 -1.73
N ILE A 118 2.92 0.23 -1.49
CA ILE A 118 1.74 1.10 -1.63
C ILE A 118 1.22 1.46 -0.24
N GLY A 119 1.41 2.71 0.19
CA GLY A 119 1.02 3.13 1.54
C GLY A 119 1.26 4.62 1.84
N GLY A 120 0.98 5.01 3.08
CA GLY A 120 1.11 6.41 3.53
C GLY A 120 2.54 6.79 3.89
N ASP A 121 2.70 7.87 4.65
CA ASP A 121 4.00 8.40 5.07
C ASP A 121 4.88 7.36 5.79
N ASP A 122 4.33 6.66 6.79
CA ASP A 122 5.02 5.58 7.51
C ASP A 122 5.53 4.47 6.56
N THR A 123 4.75 4.12 5.53
CA THR A 123 5.11 3.08 4.56
C THR A 123 6.26 3.55 3.67
N ASN A 124 6.21 4.79 3.18
CA ASN A 124 7.23 5.36 2.31
C ASN A 124 8.53 5.66 3.06
N THR A 125 8.44 6.07 4.33
CA THR A 125 9.61 6.17 5.23
C THR A 125 10.29 4.81 5.39
N THR A 126 9.51 3.77 5.67
CA THR A 126 10.04 2.39 5.77
C THR A 126 10.65 1.91 4.45
N ALA A 127 10.05 2.28 3.31
CA ALA A 127 10.57 1.95 1.99
C ALA A 127 11.92 2.64 1.72
N ALA A 128 12.08 3.90 2.15
CA ALA A 128 13.34 4.63 2.05
C ALA A 128 14.43 4.02 2.94
N ASP A 129 14.10 3.65 4.18
CA ASP A 129 15.03 2.95 5.08
C ASP A 129 15.50 1.62 4.48
N LEU A 130 14.57 0.86 3.88
CA LEU A 130 14.86 -0.40 3.23
C LEU A 130 15.72 -0.21 1.98
N ALA A 131 15.40 0.77 1.15
CA ALA A 131 16.20 1.11 -0.03
C ALA A 131 17.65 1.47 0.34
N LYS A 132 17.82 2.29 1.38
CA LYS A 132 19.13 2.67 1.89
C LYS A 132 19.90 1.47 2.44
N TYR A 133 19.25 0.63 3.24
CA TYR A 133 19.87 -0.59 3.76
C TYR A 133 20.31 -1.51 2.63
N LEU A 134 19.48 -1.67 1.59
CA LEU A 134 19.80 -2.47 0.41
C LEU A 134 21.03 -1.92 -0.32
N GLU A 135 21.08 -0.61 -0.55
CA GLU A 135 22.21 0.08 -1.18
C GLU A 135 23.51 -0.08 -0.37
N ASP A 136 23.48 0.23 0.93
CA ASP A 136 24.63 0.17 1.83
C ASP A 136 25.24 -1.25 1.92
N ASN A 137 24.45 -2.29 1.63
CA ASN A 137 24.86 -3.69 1.66
C ASN A 137 25.05 -4.30 0.25
N GLY A 138 25.05 -3.49 -0.81
CA GLY A 138 25.37 -3.92 -2.17
C GLY A 138 24.28 -4.78 -2.85
N TYR A 139 23.02 -4.63 -2.42
CA TYR A 139 21.89 -5.30 -3.04
C TYR A 139 21.38 -4.53 -4.25
N GLY A 140 21.43 -5.13 -5.44
CA GLY A 140 20.95 -4.55 -6.69
C GLY A 140 19.42 -4.61 -6.87
N LEU A 141 18.65 -4.15 -5.89
CA LEU A 141 17.17 -4.11 -5.88
C LEU A 141 16.68 -2.66 -5.90
N THR A 142 15.62 -2.37 -6.65
CA THR A 142 14.97 -1.05 -6.67
C THR A 142 13.71 -1.05 -5.79
N VAL A 143 13.58 -0.08 -4.89
CA VAL A 143 12.35 0.14 -4.10
C VAL A 143 11.62 1.37 -4.64
N VAL A 144 10.32 1.23 -4.92
CA VAL A 144 9.46 2.31 -5.43
C VAL A 144 8.28 2.49 -4.48
N GLY A 145 8.18 3.68 -3.89
CA GLY A 145 7.07 4.07 -3.02
C GLY A 145 5.90 4.64 -3.80
N LEU A 146 4.70 4.09 -3.61
CA LEU A 146 3.44 4.64 -4.11
C LEU A 146 2.68 5.32 -2.96
N PRO A 147 2.46 6.64 -3.06
CA PRO A 147 1.89 7.43 -1.98
C PRO A 147 0.37 7.26 -1.91
N LYS A 148 -0.08 6.54 -0.89
CA LYS A 148 -1.48 6.17 -0.65
C LYS A 148 -1.94 6.68 0.70
N THR A 149 -2.98 7.50 0.72
CA THR A 149 -3.66 7.96 1.93
C THR A 149 -4.92 8.72 1.51
N VAL A 150 -5.97 8.63 2.33
CA VAL A 150 -7.19 9.44 2.12
C VAL A 150 -7.02 10.85 2.66
N ASP A 151 -6.04 11.06 3.54
CA ASP A 151 -5.78 12.32 4.22
C ASP A 151 -5.00 13.33 3.34
N ASN A 152 -4.48 12.92 2.18
CA ASN A 152 -3.63 13.70 1.28
C ASN A 152 -2.42 14.38 1.97
N ASP A 153 -1.80 13.68 2.91
CA ASP A 153 -0.79 14.23 3.83
C ASP A 153 0.64 13.74 3.57
N VAL A 154 0.92 13.16 2.41
CA VAL A 154 2.28 12.78 1.99
C VAL A 154 2.91 13.92 1.20
N PHE A 155 4.02 14.48 1.69
CA PHE A 155 4.77 15.56 1.03
C PHE A 155 5.96 15.00 0.22
N PRO A 156 6.37 15.58 -0.93
CA PRO A 156 5.94 16.85 -1.55
C PRO A 156 4.94 16.71 -2.70
N ILE A 157 4.19 15.61 -2.79
CA ILE A 157 3.28 15.39 -3.91
C ILE A 157 1.98 16.19 -3.74
N ASP A 158 1.33 16.53 -4.84
CA ASP A 158 0.07 17.27 -4.82
C ASP A 158 -1.13 16.40 -4.40
N GLN A 159 -1.13 15.11 -4.80
CA GLN A 159 -2.27 14.22 -4.63
C GLN A 159 -1.83 12.77 -4.36
N THR A 160 -2.31 12.23 -3.24
CA THR A 160 -2.15 10.82 -2.87
C THR A 160 -3.25 9.96 -3.47
N LEU A 161 -2.92 8.68 -3.69
CA LEU A 161 -3.87 7.67 -4.15
C LEU A 161 -4.97 7.45 -3.10
N GLY A 162 -6.23 7.49 -3.56
CA GLY A 162 -7.43 7.26 -2.75
C GLY A 162 -8.05 8.51 -2.11
N ALA A 163 -7.33 9.64 -2.05
CA ALA A 163 -7.85 10.86 -1.43
C ALA A 163 -8.97 11.53 -2.24
N TRP A 164 -8.88 11.57 -3.57
CA TRP A 164 -9.96 12.11 -4.41
C TRP A 164 -11.27 11.34 -4.24
N THR A 165 -11.23 10.02 -4.33
CA THR A 165 -12.40 9.17 -4.16
C THR A 165 -13.00 9.33 -2.76
N ALA A 166 -12.17 9.43 -1.72
CA ALA A 166 -12.66 9.67 -0.37
C ALA A 166 -13.39 11.03 -0.25
N ALA A 167 -12.82 12.10 -0.80
CA ALA A 167 -13.41 13.44 -0.77
C ALA A 167 -14.73 13.50 -1.54
N GLU A 168 -14.74 12.98 -2.78
CA GLU A 168 -15.93 12.95 -3.63
C GLU A 168 -17.07 12.17 -2.98
N GLN A 169 -16.81 10.97 -2.46
CA GLN A 169 -17.85 10.17 -1.83
C GLN A 169 -18.34 10.79 -0.52
N SER A 170 -17.45 11.35 0.31
CA SER A 170 -17.85 12.11 1.50
C SER A 170 -18.80 13.26 1.17
N ALA A 171 -18.50 14.02 0.11
CA ALA A 171 -19.34 15.13 -0.33
C ALA A 171 -20.71 14.65 -0.83
N LEU A 172 -20.74 13.62 -1.69
CA LEU A 172 -21.99 13.06 -2.22
C LEU A 172 -22.89 12.49 -1.11
N PHE A 173 -22.32 11.78 -0.13
CA PHE A 173 -23.10 11.28 1.01
C PHE A 173 -23.65 12.43 1.87
N PHE A 174 -22.85 13.47 2.09
CA PHE A 174 -23.32 14.64 2.83
C PHE A 174 -24.46 15.34 2.10
N GLU A 175 -24.35 15.58 0.80
CA GLU A 175 -25.36 16.26 -0.01
C GLU A 175 -26.73 15.59 0.11
N ASN A 176 -26.77 14.26 0.03
CA ASN A 176 -28.01 13.49 0.17
C ASN A 176 -28.70 13.69 1.53
N VAL A 177 -27.92 13.77 2.62
CA VAL A 177 -28.47 13.98 3.97
C VAL A 177 -28.79 15.46 4.21
N ALA A 178 -27.90 16.37 3.82
CA ALA A 178 -28.02 17.81 4.01
C ALA A 178 -29.23 18.40 3.27
N ASN A 179 -29.70 17.73 2.21
CA ASN A 179 -30.89 18.10 1.47
C ASN A 179 -32.17 18.16 2.34
N GLU A 180 -32.20 17.53 3.51
CA GLU A 180 -33.33 17.64 4.46
C GLU A 180 -33.59 19.10 4.90
N ASN A 181 -32.55 19.93 4.94
CA ASN A 181 -32.65 21.36 5.26
C ASN A 181 -33.54 22.15 4.28
N THR A 182 -33.84 21.61 3.09
CA THR A 182 -34.79 22.23 2.15
C THR A 182 -36.24 22.17 2.64
N THR A 183 -36.53 21.34 3.64
CA THR A 183 -37.91 21.08 4.12
C THR A 183 -38.16 21.56 5.55
N SER A 184 -37.11 21.83 6.35
CA SER A 184 -37.22 22.22 7.76
C SER A 184 -36.10 23.16 8.19
N THR A 185 -36.45 24.22 8.92
CA THR A 185 -35.48 25.22 9.43
C THR A 185 -35.05 24.98 10.88
N ARG A 186 -35.40 23.83 11.48
CA ARG A 186 -35.18 23.55 12.91
C ARG A 186 -34.14 22.45 13.16
N GLN A 187 -33.24 22.21 12.20
CA GLN A 187 -32.32 21.08 12.22
C GLN A 187 -30.85 21.53 12.30
N LEU A 188 -30.03 20.68 12.91
CA LEU A 188 -28.57 20.75 12.91
C LEU A 188 -28.06 19.38 12.46
N ILE A 189 -27.33 19.33 11.35
CA ILE A 189 -26.75 18.12 10.81
C ILE A 189 -25.23 18.20 11.01
N ILE A 190 -24.65 17.17 11.63
CA ILE A 190 -23.21 17.05 11.84
C ILE A 190 -22.74 15.83 11.06
N HIS A 191 -21.78 16.03 10.16
CA HIS A 191 -21.12 14.97 9.40
C HIS A 191 -19.64 14.93 9.78
N GLU A 192 -19.26 13.95 10.59
CA GLU A 192 -17.87 13.70 10.95
C GLU A 192 -17.21 12.84 9.86
N VAL A 193 -16.11 13.32 9.30
CA VAL A 193 -15.32 12.63 8.27
C VAL A 193 -13.95 12.25 8.81
N MET A 194 -13.29 11.30 8.14
CA MET A 194 -11.90 10.94 8.45
C MET A 194 -10.97 12.13 8.22
N GLY A 195 -9.85 12.18 8.93
CA GLY A 195 -8.92 13.32 8.86
C GLY A 195 -8.08 13.38 10.12
N ARG A 196 -7.09 12.49 10.24
CA ARG A 196 -6.43 12.23 11.54
C ARG A 196 -5.70 13.46 12.09
N HIS A 197 -4.90 14.09 11.24
CA HIS A 197 -4.03 15.21 11.61
C HIS A 197 -4.14 16.40 10.64
N CYS A 198 -5.04 16.32 9.66
CA CYS A 198 -5.30 17.37 8.67
C CYS A 198 -6.78 17.35 8.23
N GLY A 199 -7.27 18.49 7.75
CA GLY A 199 -8.66 18.67 7.28
C GLY A 199 -8.75 18.73 5.75
N TRP A 200 -8.15 17.75 5.06
CA TRP A 200 -8.22 17.65 3.60
C TRP A 200 -9.61 17.19 3.12
N LEU A 201 -10.17 16.18 3.78
CA LEU A 201 -11.54 15.69 3.58
C LEU A 201 -12.55 16.61 4.26
#